data_AF-A0A6L5HA26-F1
#
_entry.id   AF-A0A6L5HA26-F1
#
_cell.length_a   1.000
_cell.length_b   1.000
_cell.length_c   1.000
_cell.angle_alpha   90.00
_cell.angle_beta   90.00
_cell.angle_gamma   90.00
#
_symmetry.space_group_name_H-M   'P 1'
#
loop_
_entity.id
_entity.type
_entity.pdbx_description
1 polymer ?
#
loop_
_entity_poly.entity_id
_entity_poly.type
_entity_poly.pdbx_seq_one_letter_code
_entity_poly.pdbx_strand_id
1 'polypeptide(L)'
;MAKKVGQRKPERRPRKITSRLGVKISRHILEIQHRFGSGCEPLFVNPCGRRLSVSEIGSGLKHELGEAGIDRPNQVSILLRHHLGQSLADQGTPADMIAELLGHNSTVAARAYVTATPNIARIKEKALGKSPAYQRIMRSLLTGKIVKRRDTAPEAAVRGVIDTQYIGDIGACALPVHTHCPYNPIYACYTCKKFHPFADGRHEQVKDALQREAQRFIDMAEQAGDLSQNRPLAQHQITILAVSTTIERCRQHTEGAADDAV
;
A
#
# COMPACT_ATOMS: atom_id res chain seq x y z
N MET A 1 -16.80 -20.69 34.67
CA MET A 1 -15.40 -20.29 34.46
C MET A 1 -14.51 -21.54 34.45
N ALA A 2 -14.12 -22.04 33.28
CA ALA A 2 -13.34 -23.26 33.17
C ALA A 2 -11.84 -22.96 33.43
N LYS A 3 -11.30 -23.49 34.53
CA LYS A 3 -9.85 -23.53 34.80
C LYS A 3 -9.17 -24.29 33.66
N LYS A 4 -8.21 -23.66 32.98
CA LYS A 4 -7.34 -24.37 32.02
C LYS A 4 -6.48 -25.38 32.78
N VAL A 5 -6.89 -26.64 32.70
CA VAL A 5 -6.18 -27.82 33.17
C VAL A 5 -4.95 -28.04 32.27
N GLY A 6 -3.79 -28.27 32.90
CA GLY A 6 -2.62 -28.90 32.30
C GLY A 6 -1.68 -27.97 31.52
N GLN A 7 -0.76 -27.31 32.22
CA GLN A 7 0.49 -26.87 31.58
C GLN A 7 1.31 -28.13 31.24
N ARG A 8 1.09 -28.72 30.05
CA ARG A 8 2.08 -29.60 29.44
C ARG A 8 3.41 -28.85 29.41
N LYS A 9 4.51 -29.50 29.81
CA LYS A 9 5.88 -28.96 29.64
C LYS A 9 5.96 -28.38 28.22
N PRO A 10 6.30 -27.09 28.04
CA PRO A 10 6.39 -26.52 26.71
C PRO A 10 7.40 -27.33 25.92
N GLU A 11 6.98 -27.84 24.77
CA GLU A 11 7.81 -28.58 23.84
C GLU A 11 9.03 -27.72 23.48
N ARG A 12 10.23 -28.24 23.70
CA ARG A 12 11.46 -27.54 23.33
C ARG A 12 11.59 -27.57 21.81
N ARG A 13 11.29 -26.45 21.17
CA ARG A 13 11.43 -26.31 19.71
C ARG A 13 12.72 -25.55 19.40
N PRO A 14 13.60 -26.09 18.54
CA PRO A 14 14.76 -25.34 18.09
C PRO A 14 14.31 -24.09 17.33
N ARG A 15 14.92 -22.95 17.64
CA ARG A 15 14.65 -21.68 16.96
C ARG A 15 15.86 -21.30 16.14
N LYS A 16 15.66 -21.18 14.83
CA LYS A 16 16.69 -20.64 13.94
C LYS A 16 16.85 -19.15 14.25
N ILE A 17 18.09 -18.73 14.39
CA ILE A 17 18.48 -17.33 14.56
C ILE A 17 19.31 -16.90 13.37
N THR A 18 19.35 -15.60 13.08
CA THR A 18 20.21 -15.08 12.02
C THR A 18 21.68 -15.22 12.42
N SER A 19 22.58 -15.39 11.44
CA SER A 19 24.03 -15.49 11.70
C SER A 19 24.56 -14.29 12.47
N ARG A 20 24.05 -13.08 12.16
CA ARG A 20 24.40 -11.84 12.88
C ARG A 20 24.00 -11.88 14.35
N LEU A 21 22.81 -12.39 14.66
CA LEU A 21 22.38 -12.57 16.05
C LEU A 21 23.20 -13.65 16.76
N GLY A 22 23.52 -14.75 16.06
CA GLY A 22 24.41 -15.80 16.55
C GLY A 22 25.76 -15.25 17.00
N VAL A 23 26.42 -14.44 16.16
CA VAL A 23 27.70 -13.80 16.51
C VAL A 23 27.59 -12.93 17.77
N LYS A 24 26.51 -12.16 17.90
CA LYS A 24 26.28 -11.32 19.09
C LYS A 24 26.08 -12.16 20.35
N ILE A 25 25.30 -13.24 20.26
CA ILE A 25 25.06 -14.17 21.37
C ILE A 25 26.38 -14.84 21.78
N SER A 26 27.18 -15.33 20.84
CA SER A 26 28.47 -15.95 21.14
C SER A 26 29.42 -15.00 21.85
N ARG A 27 29.51 -13.74 21.39
CA ARG A 27 30.31 -12.70 22.07
C ARG A 27 29.82 -12.46 23.49
N HIS A 28 28.51 -12.33 23.67
CA HIS A 28 27.91 -12.10 24.98
C HIS A 28 28.17 -13.25 25.97
N ILE A 29 28.10 -14.49 25.49
CA ILE A 29 28.41 -15.68 26.31
C ILE A 29 29.86 -15.64 26.79
N LEU A 30 30.81 -15.32 25.91
CA LEU A 30 32.23 -15.20 26.27
C LEU A 30 32.45 -14.12 27.34
N GLU A 31 31.80 -12.97 27.20
CA GLU A 31 31.87 -11.88 28.19
C GLU A 31 31.29 -12.29 29.56
N ILE A 32 30.17 -13.02 29.57
CA ILE A 32 29.57 -13.53 30.81
C ILE A 32 30.50 -14.55 31.48
N GLN A 33 31.05 -15.50 30.71
CA GLN A 33 31.96 -16.53 31.22
C GLN A 33 33.24 -15.91 31.79
N HIS A 34 33.77 -14.88 31.14
CA HIS A 34 34.93 -14.13 31.63
C HIS A 34 34.64 -13.42 32.96
N ARG A 35 33.43 -12.85 33.13
CA ARG A 35 33.06 -12.08 34.32
C ARG A 35 32.64 -12.92 35.52
N PHE A 36 31.93 -14.03 35.29
CA PHE A 36 31.27 -14.80 36.35
C PHE A 36 31.72 -16.27 36.42
N GLY A 37 32.66 -16.68 35.56
CA GLY A 37 33.15 -18.05 35.47
C GLY A 37 32.29 -18.95 34.58
N SER A 38 32.82 -20.14 34.27
CA SER A 38 32.21 -21.12 33.35
C SER A 38 30.92 -21.78 33.89
N GLY A 39 30.64 -21.67 35.19
CA GLY A 39 29.42 -22.20 35.82
C GLY A 39 28.17 -21.30 35.67
N CYS A 40 28.28 -20.16 35.00
CA CYS A 40 27.16 -19.25 34.80
C CYS A 40 26.25 -19.72 33.65
N GLU A 41 25.14 -20.37 33.99
CA GLU A 41 24.18 -20.92 33.01
C GLU A 41 23.21 -19.92 32.35
N PRO A 42 22.72 -18.85 33.02
CA PRO A 42 21.74 -17.96 32.41
C PRO A 42 22.34 -17.10 31.29
N LEU A 43 21.66 -17.03 30.14
CA LEU A 43 22.09 -16.19 29.00
C LEU A 43 22.06 -14.68 29.30
N PHE A 44 21.17 -14.24 30.18
CA PHE A 44 21.06 -12.84 30.59
C PHE A 44 21.17 -12.76 32.11
N VAL A 45 22.19 -12.04 32.59
CA VAL A 45 22.51 -11.90 34.01
C VAL A 45 22.56 -10.44 34.44
N ASN A 46 22.26 -10.22 35.71
CA ASN A 46 22.46 -8.94 36.37
C ASN A 46 23.95 -8.75 36.75
N PRO A 47 24.36 -7.57 37.28
CA PRO A 47 25.75 -7.31 37.67
C PRO A 47 26.34 -8.28 38.71
N CYS A 48 25.50 -9.03 39.42
CA CYS A 48 25.91 -10.04 40.41
C CYS A 48 25.95 -11.48 39.83
N GLY A 49 25.76 -11.65 38.52
CA GLY A 49 25.80 -12.97 37.86
C GLY A 49 24.51 -13.79 38.03
N ARG A 50 23.44 -13.21 38.58
CA ARG A 50 22.14 -13.89 38.74
C ARG A 50 21.27 -13.66 37.52
N ARG A 51 20.36 -14.60 37.21
CA ARG A 51 19.40 -14.48 36.10
C ARG A 51 18.64 -13.15 36.18
N LEU A 52 18.65 -12.40 35.08
CA LEU A 52 17.93 -11.14 34.96
C LEU A 52 16.41 -11.39 34.95
N SER A 53 15.66 -10.58 35.70
CA SER A 53 14.20 -10.67 35.76
C SER A 53 13.52 -10.05 34.54
N VAL A 54 12.28 -10.46 34.27
CA VAL A 54 11.45 -9.88 33.20
C VAL A 54 11.20 -8.40 33.43
N SER A 55 11.08 -7.97 34.69
CA SER A 55 10.88 -6.55 35.03
C SER A 55 12.12 -5.72 34.71
N GLU A 56 13.33 -6.22 35.01
CA GLU A 56 14.58 -5.52 34.69
C GLU A 56 14.79 -5.42 33.17
N ILE A 57 14.51 -6.49 32.42
CA ILE A 57 14.54 -6.46 30.96
C ILE A 57 13.53 -5.44 30.42
N GLY A 58 12.31 -5.44 30.99
CA GLY A 58 11.27 -4.48 30.65
C GLY A 58 11.74 -3.04 30.85
N SER A 59 12.26 -2.71 32.03
CA SER A 59 12.77 -1.37 32.35
C SER A 59 13.92 -0.94 31.44
N GLY A 60 14.86 -1.84 31.15
CA GLY A 60 15.95 -1.57 30.20
C GLY A 60 15.42 -1.25 28.79
N LEU A 61 14.49 -2.05 28.28
CA LEU A 61 13.88 -1.79 26.97
C LEU A 61 13.08 -0.48 26.93
N LYS A 62 12.42 -0.11 28.03
CA LYS A 62 11.72 1.18 28.13
C LYS A 62 12.69 2.36 28.03
N HIS A 63 13.82 2.26 28.71
CA HIS A 63 14.89 3.27 28.65
C HIS A 63 15.41 3.45 27.23
N GLU A 64 15.84 2.36 26.57
CA GLU A 64 16.37 2.41 25.20
C GLU A 64 15.38 2.98 24.18
N LEU A 65 14.09 2.66 24.33
CA LEU A 65 13.06 3.19 23.43
C LEU A 65 12.67 4.64 23.73
N GLY A 66 12.81 5.07 24.99
CA GLY A 66 12.71 6.48 25.36
C GLY A 66 13.80 7.31 24.69
N GLU A 67 15.05 6.84 24.76
CA GLU A 67 16.20 7.47 24.07
C GLU A 67 16.01 7.50 22.54
N ALA A 68 15.31 6.51 21.97
CA ALA A 68 14.95 6.48 20.57
C ALA A 68 13.70 7.31 20.19
N GLY A 69 13.07 8.01 21.15
CA GLY A 69 11.92 8.90 20.91
C GLY A 69 10.55 8.21 20.85
N ILE A 70 10.37 7.05 21.51
CA ILE A 70 9.08 6.34 21.53
C ILE A 70 8.31 6.61 22.84
N ASP A 71 7.24 7.40 22.74
CA ASP A 71 6.47 7.95 23.87
C ASP A 71 5.62 6.94 24.68
N ARG A 72 5.43 5.70 24.21
CA ARG A 72 4.56 4.68 24.88
C ARG A 72 5.33 3.43 25.35
N PRO A 73 6.15 3.55 26.41
CA PRO A 73 7.01 2.45 26.88
C PRO A 73 6.27 1.34 27.64
N ASN A 74 4.98 1.48 27.97
CA ASN A 74 4.29 0.50 28.83
C ASN A 74 3.84 -0.79 28.14
N GLN A 75 4.01 -0.93 26.82
CA GLN A 75 3.64 -2.14 26.06
C GLN A 75 4.76 -2.66 25.14
N VAL A 76 6.01 -2.34 25.44
CA VAL A 76 7.15 -2.54 24.53
C VAL A 76 7.29 -3.95 23.97
N SER A 77 7.20 -4.99 24.82
CA SER A 77 7.33 -6.38 24.37
C SER A 77 6.19 -6.82 23.45
N ILE A 78 4.98 -6.30 23.68
CA ILE A 78 3.78 -6.57 22.89
C ILE A 78 3.87 -5.83 21.55
N LEU A 79 4.25 -4.55 21.58
CA LEU A 79 4.42 -3.72 20.39
C LEU A 79 5.49 -4.28 19.45
N LEU A 80 6.67 -4.65 19.98
CA LEU A 80 7.74 -5.25 19.17
C LEU A 80 7.28 -6.56 18.52
N ARG A 81 6.55 -7.40 19.26
CA ARG A 81 5.99 -8.66 18.72
C ARG A 81 4.96 -8.40 17.63
N HIS A 82 4.02 -7.47 17.84
CA HIS A 82 3.02 -7.13 16.83
C HIS A 82 3.64 -6.47 15.60
N HIS A 83 4.63 -5.60 15.80
CA HIS A 83 5.29 -4.92 14.70
C HIS A 83 6.09 -5.91 13.83
N LEU A 84 6.82 -6.85 14.45
CA LEU A 84 7.47 -7.94 13.74
C LEU A 84 6.45 -8.79 12.98
N GLY A 85 5.35 -9.19 13.64
CA GLY A 85 4.29 -9.99 13.01
C GLY A 85 3.64 -9.29 11.82
N GLN A 86 3.32 -8.00 11.96
CA GLN A 86 2.74 -7.21 10.88
C GLN A 86 3.73 -6.97 9.74
N SER A 87 5.00 -6.70 10.04
CA SER A 87 6.04 -6.50 9.02
C SER A 87 6.26 -7.75 8.17
N LEU A 88 6.23 -8.95 8.77
CA LEU A 88 6.29 -10.21 8.03
C LEU A 88 5.05 -10.41 7.14
N ALA A 89 3.86 -10.06 7.62
CA ALA A 89 2.62 -10.14 6.84
C ALA A 89 2.62 -9.15 5.66
N ASP A 90 3.09 -7.93 5.88
CA ASP A 90 3.23 -6.91 4.83
C ASP A 90 4.22 -7.33 3.73
N GLN A 91 5.18 -8.20 4.04
CA GLN A 91 6.10 -8.83 3.08
C GLN A 91 5.50 -10.05 2.35
N GLY A 92 4.25 -10.42 2.65
CA GLY A 92 3.58 -11.57 2.05
C GLY A 92 3.94 -12.92 2.69
N THR A 93 4.51 -12.94 3.90
CA THR A 93 4.80 -14.19 4.62
C THR A 93 3.49 -14.89 5.02
N PRO A 94 3.32 -16.20 4.77
CA PRO A 94 2.13 -16.93 5.16
C PRO A 94 2.02 -17.10 6.68
N ALA A 95 0.78 -17.25 7.17
CA ALA A 95 0.47 -17.20 8.60
C ALA A 95 1.11 -18.33 9.42
N ASP A 96 1.38 -19.49 8.83
CA ASP A 96 2.09 -20.61 9.44
C ASP A 96 3.56 -20.28 9.69
N MET A 97 4.26 -19.71 8.71
CA MET A 97 5.64 -19.24 8.87
C MET A 97 5.74 -18.08 9.87
N ILE A 98 4.78 -17.14 9.85
CA ILE A 98 4.71 -16.07 10.87
C ILE A 98 4.52 -16.66 12.27
N ALA A 99 3.60 -17.62 12.42
CA ALA A 99 3.37 -18.29 13.69
C ALA A 99 4.63 -19.02 14.18
N GLU A 100 5.36 -19.69 13.28
CA GLU A 100 6.63 -20.32 13.60
C GLU A 100 7.66 -19.29 14.10
N LEU A 101 7.88 -18.19 13.35
CA LEU A 101 8.86 -17.15 13.71
C LEU A 101 8.54 -16.43 15.02
N LEU A 102 7.26 -16.15 15.29
CA LEU A 102 6.82 -15.50 16.54
C LEU A 102 6.74 -16.46 17.73
N GLY A 103 6.91 -17.75 17.45
CA GLY A 103 6.86 -18.83 18.42
C GLY A 103 5.49 -19.15 18.96
N HIS A 104 4.46 -18.99 18.14
CA HIS A 104 3.09 -19.36 18.47
C HIS A 104 2.87 -20.86 18.29
N ASN A 105 1.97 -21.42 19.11
CA ASN A 105 1.50 -22.80 18.98
C ASN A 105 0.28 -22.94 18.06
N SER A 106 -0.20 -21.82 17.51
CA SER A 106 -1.39 -21.72 16.68
C SER A 106 -1.23 -20.59 15.68
N THR A 107 -1.83 -20.75 14.50
CA THR A 107 -1.86 -19.73 13.45
C THR A 107 -2.90 -18.64 13.71
N VAL A 108 -3.77 -18.78 14.71
CA VAL A 108 -4.89 -17.84 14.97
C VAL A 108 -4.41 -16.40 15.09
N ALA A 109 -3.39 -16.14 15.93
CA ALA A 109 -2.85 -14.80 16.10
C ALA A 109 -2.09 -14.31 14.84
N ALA A 110 -1.45 -15.21 14.09
CA ALA A 110 -0.72 -14.84 12.88
C ALA A 110 -1.66 -14.49 11.71
N ARG A 111 -2.81 -15.16 11.60
CA ARG A 111 -3.85 -14.85 10.61
C ARG A 111 -4.35 -13.42 10.74
N ALA A 112 -4.43 -12.88 11.96
CA ALA A 112 -4.85 -11.50 12.20
C ALA A 112 -3.95 -10.48 11.45
N TYR A 113 -2.63 -10.71 11.42
CA TYR A 113 -1.71 -9.82 10.70
C TYR A 113 -1.96 -9.85 9.18
N VAL A 114 -2.09 -11.06 8.62
CA VAL A 114 -2.33 -11.25 7.18
C VAL A 114 -3.67 -10.62 6.76
N THR A 115 -4.72 -10.81 7.57
CA THR A 115 -6.04 -10.21 7.30
C THR A 115 -6.04 -8.69 7.45
N ALA A 116 -5.14 -8.12 8.24
CA ALA A 116 -5.05 -6.67 8.43
C ALA A 116 -4.35 -5.96 7.26
N THR A 117 -3.43 -6.64 6.55
CA THR A 117 -2.61 -6.03 5.49
C THR A 117 -3.40 -5.28 4.42
N PRO A 118 -4.50 -5.81 3.82
CA PRO A 118 -5.29 -5.08 2.82
C PRO A 118 -5.92 -3.80 3.38
N ASN A 119 -6.43 -3.85 4.62
CA ASN A 119 -7.01 -2.68 5.27
C ASN A 119 -5.96 -1.61 5.56
N ILE A 120 -4.77 -2.02 6.01
CA ILE A 120 -3.63 -1.12 6.24
C ILE A 120 -3.17 -0.49 4.91
N ALA A 121 -3.08 -1.28 3.84
CA ALA A 121 -2.74 -0.79 2.51
C ALA A 121 -3.74 0.28 2.02
N ARG A 122 -5.05 0.02 2.14
CA ARG A 122 -6.10 0.98 1.79
C ARG A 122 -6.04 2.26 2.62
N ILE A 123 -5.72 2.17 3.93
CA ILE A 123 -5.54 3.34 4.79
C ILE A 123 -4.33 4.15 4.34
N LYS A 124 -3.19 3.49 4.06
CA LYS A 124 -1.98 4.12 3.52
C LYS A 124 -2.26 4.81 2.19
N GLU A 125 -2.94 4.14 1.27
CA GLU A 125 -3.36 4.71 -0.02
C GLU A 125 -4.25 5.93 0.17
N LYS A 126 -5.28 5.86 1.04
CA LYS A 126 -6.15 7.01 1.33
C LYS A 126 -5.38 8.17 1.96
N ALA A 127 -4.39 7.89 2.81
CA ALA A 127 -3.55 8.91 3.42
C ALA A 127 -2.59 9.56 2.41
N LEU A 128 -1.91 8.74 1.59
CA LEU A 128 -1.05 9.21 0.50
C LEU A 128 -1.85 9.99 -0.54
N GLY A 129 -3.07 9.54 -0.84
CA GLY A 129 -4.02 10.22 -1.69
C GLY A 129 -4.43 11.61 -1.19
N LYS A 130 -4.18 11.97 0.07
CA LYS A 130 -4.34 13.36 0.58
C LYS A 130 -3.10 14.22 0.37
N SER A 131 -1.93 13.63 0.18
CA SER A 131 -0.69 14.39 -0.02
C SER A 131 -0.73 15.11 -1.37
N PRO A 132 -0.65 16.46 -1.40
CA PRO A 132 -0.67 17.21 -2.66
C PRO A 132 0.49 16.84 -3.59
N ALA A 133 1.66 16.52 -3.02
CA ALA A 133 2.82 16.09 -3.79
C ALA A 133 2.59 14.73 -4.45
N TYR A 134 2.05 13.77 -3.71
CA TYR A 134 1.71 12.44 -4.24
C TYR A 134 0.61 12.54 -5.30
N GLN A 135 -0.44 13.33 -5.05
CA GLN A 135 -1.48 13.61 -6.04
C GLN A 135 -0.86 14.18 -7.32
N ARG A 136 -0.03 15.23 -7.26
CA ARG A 136 0.63 15.80 -8.45
C ARG A 136 1.45 14.76 -9.22
N ILE A 137 2.24 13.94 -8.53
CA ILE A 137 3.03 12.87 -9.16
C ILE A 137 2.11 11.87 -9.86
N MET A 138 1.08 11.37 -9.16
CA MET A 138 0.15 10.40 -9.73
C MET A 138 -0.62 10.98 -10.92
N ARG A 139 -1.07 12.23 -10.85
CA ARG A 139 -1.74 12.92 -11.97
C ARG A 139 -0.87 12.99 -13.23
N SER A 140 0.44 13.18 -13.06
CA SER A 140 1.40 13.23 -14.16
C SER A 140 1.73 11.86 -14.75
N LEU A 141 1.53 10.76 -14.03
CA LEU A 141 1.89 9.41 -14.45
C LEU A 141 0.82 8.69 -15.29
N LEU A 142 -0.45 9.12 -15.21
CA LEU A 142 -1.58 8.46 -15.87
C LEU A 142 -1.62 8.68 -17.39
N THR A 143 -1.32 9.90 -17.83
CA THR A 143 -1.33 10.31 -19.25
C THR A 143 -0.03 11.01 -19.62
N GLY A 144 0.27 11.09 -20.91
CA GLY A 144 1.40 11.86 -21.44
C GLY A 144 1.22 13.38 -21.26
N LYS A 145 2.07 14.17 -21.94
CA LYS A 145 2.00 15.64 -21.92
C LYS A 145 0.66 16.19 -22.44
N ILE A 146 0.27 17.35 -21.93
CA ILE A 146 -0.86 18.14 -22.46
C ILE A 146 -0.38 18.82 -23.75
N VAL A 147 -1.21 18.82 -24.79
CA VAL A 147 -0.89 19.42 -26.09
C VAL A 147 -2.04 20.30 -26.58
N LYS A 148 -1.76 21.25 -27.48
CA LYS A 148 -2.81 22.02 -28.15
C LYS A 148 -3.29 21.24 -29.37
N ARG A 149 -4.59 21.26 -29.63
CA ARG A 149 -5.21 20.56 -30.76
C ARG A 149 -4.56 20.93 -32.10
N ARG A 150 -4.29 22.22 -32.30
CA ARG A 150 -3.68 22.77 -33.52
C ARG A 150 -2.26 22.26 -33.81
N ASP A 151 -1.55 21.80 -32.78
CA ASP A 151 -0.17 21.32 -32.87
C ASP A 151 -0.13 19.80 -33.11
N THR A 152 -1.27 19.16 -33.39
CA THR A 152 -1.40 17.71 -33.54
C THR A 152 -2.05 17.33 -34.87
N ALA A 153 -1.54 16.27 -35.51
CA ALA A 153 -2.11 15.72 -36.73
C ALA A 153 -3.56 15.21 -36.48
N PRO A 154 -4.53 15.54 -37.36
CA PRO A 154 -5.93 15.11 -37.21
C PRO A 154 -6.11 13.59 -37.10
N GLU A 155 -5.24 12.81 -37.74
CA GLU A 155 -5.26 11.34 -37.75
C GLU A 155 -4.89 10.73 -36.39
N ALA A 156 -4.13 11.47 -35.57
CA ALA A 156 -3.75 11.06 -34.23
C ALA A 156 -4.85 11.35 -33.18
N ALA A 157 -5.89 12.10 -33.55
CA ALA A 157 -6.95 12.50 -32.63
C ALA A 157 -7.74 11.30 -32.11
N VAL A 158 -7.85 11.20 -30.79
CA VAL A 158 -8.62 10.17 -30.11
C VAL A 158 -10.10 10.54 -30.16
N ARG A 159 -10.89 9.57 -30.61
CA ARG A 159 -12.35 9.62 -30.71
C ARG A 159 -12.91 8.26 -30.32
N GLY A 160 -14.09 8.24 -29.73
CA GLY A 160 -14.76 7.01 -29.33
C GLY A 160 -16.23 7.23 -29.03
N VAL A 161 -16.89 6.17 -28.59
CA VAL A 161 -18.29 6.19 -28.19
C VAL A 161 -18.36 5.73 -26.74
N ILE A 162 -19.05 6.51 -25.91
CA ILE A 162 -19.48 6.07 -24.57
C ILE A 162 -20.97 5.87 -24.67
N ASP A 163 -21.44 4.65 -24.40
CA ASP A 163 -22.83 4.25 -24.60
C ASP A 163 -23.34 4.56 -26.03
N THR A 164 -24.17 5.60 -26.19
CA THR A 164 -24.71 6.05 -27.49
C THR A 164 -24.12 7.38 -27.95
N GLN A 165 -23.21 7.97 -27.18
CA GLN A 165 -22.67 9.29 -27.43
C GLN A 165 -21.29 9.21 -28.06
N TYR A 166 -21.16 9.73 -29.29
CA TYR A 166 -19.87 9.93 -29.93
C TYR A 166 -19.16 11.15 -29.32
N ILE A 167 -17.93 10.95 -28.84
CA ILE A 167 -17.09 11.99 -28.25
C ILE A 167 -15.71 11.95 -28.93
N GLY A 168 -15.28 13.08 -29.45
CA GLY A 168 -13.96 13.27 -30.06
C GLY A 168 -13.25 14.49 -29.49
N ASP A 169 -12.11 14.85 -30.09
CA ASP A 169 -11.33 16.02 -29.69
C ASP A 169 -10.92 16.02 -28.21
N ILE A 170 -10.61 14.84 -27.67
CA ILE A 170 -10.21 14.69 -26.26
C ILE A 170 -8.69 14.66 -26.09
N GLY A 171 -7.95 14.43 -27.17
CA GLY A 171 -6.50 14.31 -27.12
C GLY A 171 -5.97 13.58 -28.33
N ALA A 172 -4.68 13.29 -28.33
CA ALA A 172 -4.02 12.55 -29.38
C ALA A 172 -3.29 11.31 -28.86
N CYS A 173 -3.23 10.28 -29.69
CA CYS A 173 -2.45 9.08 -29.41
C CYS A 173 -1.04 9.21 -29.99
N ALA A 174 -0.03 8.83 -29.20
CA ALA A 174 1.38 8.82 -29.62
C ALA A 174 1.77 7.57 -30.46
N LEU A 175 0.82 6.69 -30.79
CA LEU A 175 1.09 5.59 -31.72
C LEU A 175 1.34 6.15 -33.14
N PRO A 176 2.17 5.48 -33.95
CA PRO A 176 2.37 5.89 -35.34
C PRO A 176 1.06 5.93 -36.11
N VAL A 177 0.96 6.85 -37.07
CA VAL A 177 -0.21 6.97 -37.96
C VAL A 177 -0.47 5.63 -38.66
N HIS A 178 -1.74 5.26 -38.81
CA HIS A 178 -2.20 3.96 -39.33
C HIS A 178 -1.89 2.73 -38.45
N THR A 179 -1.43 2.91 -37.20
CA THR A 179 -1.32 1.82 -36.23
C THR A 179 -2.61 1.69 -35.42
N HIS A 180 -3.25 0.52 -35.47
CA HIS A 180 -4.47 0.26 -34.68
C HIS A 180 -4.13 0.00 -33.20
N CYS A 181 -4.77 0.74 -32.29
CA CYS A 181 -4.71 0.47 -30.86
C CYS A 181 -5.68 -0.68 -30.51
N PRO A 182 -5.26 -1.75 -29.84
CA PRO A 182 -6.17 -2.87 -29.51
C PRO A 182 -7.16 -2.54 -28.39
N TYR A 183 -7.02 -1.39 -27.72
CA TYR A 183 -7.86 -0.99 -26.60
C TYR A 183 -8.95 -0.03 -27.02
N ASN A 184 -10.10 -0.12 -26.36
CA ASN A 184 -11.23 0.78 -26.61
C ASN A 184 -10.83 2.24 -26.30
N PRO A 185 -10.90 3.15 -27.29
CA PRO A 185 -10.69 4.57 -27.10
C PRO A 185 -11.56 5.13 -25.99
N ILE A 186 -11.12 6.23 -25.37
CA ILE A 186 -11.77 6.83 -24.19
C ILE A 186 -11.59 5.98 -22.93
N TYR A 187 -12.09 4.75 -22.87
CA TYR A 187 -12.06 3.91 -21.67
C TYR A 187 -10.63 3.61 -21.18
N ALA A 188 -9.71 3.34 -22.10
CA ALA A 188 -8.32 3.02 -21.80
C ALA A 188 -7.37 4.23 -21.91
N CYS A 189 -7.77 5.31 -22.59
CA CYS A 189 -6.87 6.40 -22.94
C CYS A 189 -6.43 7.22 -21.72
N TYR A 190 -7.33 7.50 -20.78
CA TYR A 190 -7.02 8.32 -19.59
C TYR A 190 -6.06 7.65 -18.60
N THR A 191 -5.79 6.35 -18.78
CA THR A 191 -4.79 5.60 -18.03
C THR A 191 -3.63 5.14 -18.91
N CYS A 192 -3.48 5.70 -20.10
CA CYS A 192 -2.44 5.36 -21.07
C CYS A 192 -1.40 6.48 -21.19
N LYS A 193 -0.13 6.16 -20.95
CA LYS A 193 0.99 7.12 -21.12
C LYS A 193 1.15 7.66 -22.54
N LYS A 194 0.64 6.94 -23.54
CA LYS A 194 0.67 7.35 -24.95
C LYS A 194 -0.43 8.35 -25.29
N PHE A 195 -1.39 8.56 -24.40
CA PHE A 195 -2.45 9.54 -24.60
C PHE A 195 -1.96 10.92 -24.17
N HIS A 196 -2.02 11.87 -25.09
CA HIS A 196 -1.71 13.28 -24.89
C HIS A 196 -3.02 14.08 -24.85
N PRO A 197 -3.51 14.46 -23.65
CA PRO A 197 -4.76 15.21 -23.53
C PRO A 197 -4.69 16.57 -24.25
N PHE A 198 -5.78 16.98 -24.88
CA PHE A 198 -5.88 18.35 -25.41
C PHE A 198 -6.19 19.31 -24.27
N ALA A 199 -5.49 20.44 -24.21
CA ALA A 199 -5.73 21.45 -23.17
C ALA A 199 -7.20 21.93 -23.16
N ASP A 200 -7.79 22.07 -24.34
CA ASP A 200 -9.18 22.44 -24.62
C ASP A 200 -10.08 21.22 -24.91
N GLY A 201 -9.65 20.02 -24.50
CA GLY A 201 -10.34 18.78 -24.82
C GLY A 201 -11.71 18.66 -24.13
N ARG A 202 -12.62 17.90 -24.73
CA ARG A 202 -13.99 17.65 -24.20
C ARG A 202 -14.01 16.67 -23.02
N HIS A 203 -13.11 16.85 -22.06
CA HIS A 203 -12.89 15.94 -20.93
C HIS A 203 -14.07 15.90 -19.94
N GLU A 204 -14.72 17.04 -19.69
CA GLU A 204 -15.93 17.10 -18.84
C GLU A 204 -17.07 16.30 -19.48
N GLN A 205 -17.25 16.40 -20.81
CA GLN A 205 -18.25 15.59 -21.53
C GLN A 205 -17.99 14.08 -21.37
N VAL A 206 -16.72 13.65 -21.42
CA VAL A 206 -16.33 12.26 -21.17
C VAL A 206 -16.67 11.84 -19.74
N LYS A 207 -16.32 12.67 -18.75
CA LYS A 207 -16.59 12.39 -17.33
C LYS A 207 -18.08 12.19 -17.08
N ASP A 208 -18.90 13.11 -17.57
CA ASP A 208 -20.35 13.07 -17.41
C ASP A 208 -20.96 11.83 -18.08
N ALA A 209 -20.47 11.47 -19.27
CA ALA A 209 -20.93 10.28 -19.98
C ALA A 209 -20.57 8.98 -19.23
N LEU A 210 -19.34 8.86 -18.72
CA LEU A 210 -18.92 7.71 -17.92
C LEU A 210 -19.69 7.62 -16.60
N GLN A 211 -19.98 8.75 -15.94
CA GLN A 211 -20.77 8.77 -14.71
C GLN A 211 -22.21 8.32 -14.96
N ARG A 212 -22.85 8.77 -16.05
CA ARG A 212 -24.19 8.28 -16.45
C ARG A 212 -24.18 6.78 -16.74
N GLU A 213 -23.15 6.28 -17.44
CA GLU A 213 -23.03 4.87 -17.73
C GLU A 213 -22.81 4.02 -16.46
N ALA A 214 -21.96 4.49 -15.54
CA ALA A 214 -21.75 3.86 -14.25
C ALA A 214 -23.03 3.83 -13.39
N GLN A 215 -23.81 4.91 -13.38
CA GLN A 215 -25.09 4.95 -12.65
C GLN A 215 -26.06 3.90 -13.18
N ARG A 216 -26.17 3.74 -14.51
CA ARG A 216 -27.03 2.68 -15.09
C ARG A 216 -26.60 1.28 -14.66
N PHE A 217 -25.29 1.02 -14.58
CA PHE A 217 -24.80 -0.27 -14.08
C PHE A 217 -25.17 -0.51 -12.61
N ILE A 218 -25.22 0.54 -11.79
CA ILE A 218 -25.69 0.46 -10.40
C ILE A 218 -27.19 0.14 -10.41
N ASP A 219 -27.99 0.92 -11.15
CA ASP A 219 -29.45 0.74 -11.19
C ASP A 219 -29.84 -0.69 -11.65
N MET A 220 -29.13 -1.23 -12.65
CA MET A 220 -29.32 -2.62 -13.11
C MET A 220 -28.92 -3.65 -12.05
N ALA A 221 -27.81 -3.42 -11.35
CA ALA A 221 -27.33 -4.32 -10.29
C ALA A 221 -28.28 -4.32 -9.08
N GLU A 222 -28.86 -3.17 -8.73
CA GLU A 222 -29.89 -3.03 -7.69
C GLU A 222 -31.15 -3.81 -8.05
N GLN A 223 -31.62 -3.70 -9.30
CA GLN A 223 -32.78 -4.46 -9.79
C GLN A 223 -32.52 -5.98 -9.79
N ALA A 224 -31.28 -6.40 -10.05
CA ALA A 224 -30.89 -7.81 -10.06
C ALA A 224 -30.55 -8.38 -8.68
N GLY A 225 -30.44 -7.54 -7.64
CA GLY A 225 -30.04 -7.96 -6.28
C GLY A 225 -28.57 -8.37 -6.13
N ASP A 226 -27.70 -8.07 -7.10
CA ASP A 226 -26.27 -8.40 -7.07
C ASP A 226 -25.39 -7.14 -7.17
N LEU A 227 -25.24 -6.47 -6.02
CA LEU A 227 -24.36 -5.30 -5.86
C LEU A 227 -22.88 -5.69 -5.70
N SER A 228 -22.57 -6.99 -5.57
CA SER A 228 -21.31 -7.42 -4.98
C SER A 228 -20.15 -7.49 -5.96
N GLN A 229 -20.40 -7.67 -7.26
CA GLN A 229 -19.35 -7.78 -8.28
C GLN A 229 -19.73 -7.22 -9.66
N ASN A 230 -19.83 -5.90 -9.79
CA ASN A 230 -19.97 -5.28 -11.11
C ASN A 230 -18.59 -4.88 -11.66
N ARG A 231 -17.92 -5.82 -12.35
CA ARG A 231 -16.60 -5.58 -13.00
C ARG A 231 -16.60 -4.37 -13.96
N PRO A 232 -17.63 -4.15 -14.80
CA PRO A 232 -17.79 -2.92 -15.56
C PRO A 232 -17.76 -1.65 -14.69
N LEU A 233 -18.49 -1.64 -13.57
CA LEU A 233 -18.52 -0.49 -12.65
C LEU A 233 -17.13 -0.16 -12.07
N ALA A 234 -16.35 -1.17 -11.70
CA ALA A 234 -14.99 -0.97 -11.17
C ALA A 234 -14.06 -0.34 -12.22
N GLN A 235 -14.16 -0.79 -13.49
CA GLN A 235 -13.39 -0.20 -14.59
C GLN A 235 -13.78 1.27 -14.82
N HIS A 236 -15.07 1.58 -14.80
CA HIS A 236 -15.58 2.95 -14.95
C HIS A 236 -15.10 3.88 -13.86
N GLN A 237 -15.08 3.43 -12.61
CA GLN A 237 -14.60 4.22 -11.47
C GLN A 237 -13.13 4.64 -11.65
N ILE A 238 -12.27 3.71 -12.10
CA ILE A 238 -10.87 4.00 -12.40
C ILE A 238 -10.77 5.05 -13.52
N THR A 239 -11.50 4.87 -14.61
CA THR A 239 -11.47 5.81 -15.73
C THR A 239 -12.03 7.18 -15.34
N ILE A 240 -13.12 7.26 -14.58
CA ILE A 240 -13.71 8.53 -14.08
C ILE A 240 -12.70 9.30 -13.22
N LEU A 241 -11.98 8.61 -12.33
CA LEU A 241 -10.93 9.23 -11.51
C LEU A 241 -9.77 9.75 -12.38
N ALA A 242 -9.37 8.98 -13.38
CA ALA A 242 -8.33 9.37 -14.33
C ALA A 242 -8.74 10.58 -15.19
N VAL A 243 -9.99 10.62 -15.66
CA VAL A 243 -10.54 11.77 -16.41
C VAL A 243 -10.59 13.02 -15.52
N SER A 244 -11.08 12.89 -14.29
CA SER A 244 -11.13 14.00 -13.32
C SER A 244 -9.74 14.57 -13.04
N THR A 245 -8.75 13.68 -12.97
CA THR A 245 -7.33 14.03 -12.85
C THR A 245 -6.81 14.78 -14.08
N THR A 246 -7.16 14.34 -15.29
CA THR A 246 -6.77 15.01 -16.53
C THR A 246 -7.39 16.41 -16.64
N ILE A 247 -8.67 16.58 -16.28
CA ILE A 247 -9.35 17.87 -16.26
C ILE A 247 -8.57 18.87 -15.40
N GLU A 248 -8.24 18.48 -14.18
CA GLU A 248 -7.48 19.32 -13.25
C GLU A 248 -6.11 19.69 -13.81
N ARG A 249 -5.43 18.73 -14.45
CA ARG A 249 -4.12 18.96 -15.08
C ARG A 249 -4.21 19.94 -16.25
N CYS A 250 -5.28 19.86 -17.06
CA CYS A 250 -5.52 20.80 -18.17
C CYS A 250 -5.83 22.22 -17.66
N ARG A 251 -6.57 22.37 -16.55
CA ARG A 251 -6.81 23.67 -15.90
C ARG A 251 -5.50 24.33 -15.45
N GLN A 252 -4.68 23.60 -14.70
CA GLN A 252 -3.38 24.10 -14.22
C GLN A 252 -2.42 24.47 -15.35
N HIS A 253 -2.43 23.72 -16.46
CA HIS A 253 -1.64 24.06 -17.65
C HIS A 253 -2.10 25.34 -18.33
N THR A 254 -3.40 25.66 -18.25
CA THR A 254 -3.97 26.87 -18.86
C THR A 254 -3.66 28.10 -17.99
N GLU A 255 -3.70 27.94 -16.66
CA GLU A 255 -3.33 28.99 -15.69
C GLU A 255 -1.82 29.30 -15.74
N GLY A 256 -0.95 28.28 -15.75
CA GLY A 256 0.50 28.51 -15.83
C GLY A 256 0.97 29.11 -17.17
N ALA A 257 0.25 28.86 -18.27
CA ALA A 257 0.53 29.49 -19.55
C ALA A 257 0.09 30.97 -19.62
N ALA A 258 -0.75 31.43 -18.69
CA ALA A 258 -1.17 32.82 -18.58
C ALA A 258 -0.19 33.65 -17.73
N ASP A 259 0.40 33.06 -16.69
CA ASP A 259 1.42 33.71 -15.83
C ASP A 259 2.77 33.90 -16.55
N ASP A 260 3.14 33.00 -17.47
CA ASP A 260 4.38 33.11 -18.28
C ASP A 260 4.26 34.12 -19.44
N ALA A 261 3.09 34.75 -19.63
CA ALA A 261 2.80 35.65 -20.75
C ALA A 261 2.72 37.15 -20.34
N VAL A 262 3.09 37.48 -19.10
CA VAL A 262 3.12 38.86 -18.54
C VAL A 262 4.54 39.37 -18.35
#